data_AF-A0A8T4DNN9-F1
#
_entry.id   AF-A0A8T4DNN9-F1
#
_cell.length_a   1.000
_cell.length_b   1.000
_cell.length_c   1.000
_cell.angle_alpha   90.00
_cell.angle_beta   90.00
_cell.angle_gamma   90.00
#
_symmetry.space_group_name_H-M   'P 1'
#
loop_
_entity.id
_entity.type
_entity.pdbx_description
1 polymer ?
#
loop_
_entity_poly.entity_id
_entity_poly.type
_entity_poly.pdbx_seq_one_letter_code
_entity_poly.pdbx_strand_id
1 'polypeptide(L)'
;MATKFVPLTSSFMLTSIIGFMVSVLFVMKMSVNWGFTFALFFVIMFISAIISMSNMEAETRHGWEELAIHEKKNRKGKAKK
;
A
#
# COMPACT_ATOMS: atom_id res chain seq x y z
N MET A 1 -22.07 -4.31 1.17
CA MET A 1 -21.39 -3.29 0.35
C MET A 1 -19.95 -3.74 0.18
N ALA A 2 -19.53 -4.10 -1.03
CA ALA A 2 -18.16 -4.55 -1.27
C ALA A 2 -17.23 -3.34 -1.19
N THR A 3 -16.61 -3.13 -0.02
CA THR A 3 -15.51 -2.17 0.11
C THR A 3 -14.34 -2.74 -0.64
N LYS A 4 -14.15 -2.29 -1.88
CA LYS A 4 -12.92 -2.48 -2.64
C LYS A 4 -11.81 -1.90 -1.78
N PHE A 5 -11.11 -2.75 -1.01
CA PHE A 5 -9.87 -2.40 -0.35
C PHE A 5 -8.87 -2.12 -1.48
N VAL A 6 -8.88 -0.89 -1.96
CA VAL A 6 -7.88 -0.40 -2.89
C VAL A 6 -6.58 -0.41 -2.10
N PRO A 7 -5.50 -1.03 -2.62
CA PRO A 7 -4.22 -1.06 -1.91
C PRO A 7 -3.89 0.37 -1.48
N LEU A 8 -3.43 0.53 -0.24
CA LEU A 8 -3.00 1.83 0.27
C LEU A 8 -2.15 2.48 -0.81
N THR A 9 -2.69 3.57 -1.37
CA THR A 9 -2.45 3.99 -2.76
C THR A 9 -0.97 3.95 -3.08
N SER A 10 -0.54 3.31 -4.17
CA SER A 10 0.85 3.38 -4.65
C SER A 10 1.36 4.82 -4.74
N SER A 11 0.44 5.78 -4.88
CA SER A 11 0.63 7.22 -4.73
C SER A 11 1.31 7.63 -3.41
N PHE A 12 0.97 7.03 -2.27
CA PHE A 12 1.54 7.31 -0.95
C PHE A 12 3.01 6.89 -0.84
N MET A 13 3.34 5.72 -1.40
CA MET A 13 4.73 5.27 -1.53
C MET A 13 5.50 6.19 -2.50
N LEU A 14 4.86 6.61 -3.59
CA LEU A 14 5.47 7.53 -4.54
C LEU A 14 5.72 8.92 -3.92
N THR A 15 4.79 9.46 -3.14
CA THR A 15 4.98 10.74 -2.45
C THR A 15 6.08 10.67 -1.40
N SER A 16 6.27 9.54 -0.70
CA SER A 16 7.38 9.42 0.25
C SER A 16 8.74 9.37 -0.45
N ILE A 17 8.84 8.71 -1.62
CA ILE A 17 10.06 8.70 -2.44
C ILE A 17 10.37 10.10 -2.99
N ILE A 18 9.38 10.75 -3.61
CA ILE A 18 9.56 12.09 -4.20
C ILE A 18 9.85 13.12 -3.10
N GLY A 19 9.11 13.07 -1.99
CA GLY A 19 9.32 13.96 -0.86
C GLY A 19 10.71 13.82 -0.25
N PHE A 20 11.21 12.58 -0.12
CA PHE A 20 12.58 12.32 0.31
C PHE A 20 13.62 12.90 -0.65
N MET A 21 13.46 12.69 -1.96
CA MET A 21 14.34 13.29 -2.99
C MET A 21 14.35 14.82 -2.93
N VAL A 22 13.17 15.45 -2.82
CA VAL A 22 13.06 16.92 -2.71
C VAL A 22 13.73 17.41 -1.44
N SER A 23 13.57 16.70 -0.32
CA SER A 23 14.21 17.05 0.95
C SER A 23 15.74 17.08 0.85
N VAL A 24 16.33 16.04 0.28
CA VAL A 24 17.79 15.89 0.18
C VAL A 24 18.39 16.85 -0.86
N LEU A 25 17.76 16.99 -2.02
CA LEU A 25 18.33 17.77 -3.14
C LEU A 25 18.09 19.28 -3.01
N PHE A 26 16.92 19.69 -2.51
CA PHE A 26 16.54 21.10 -2.40
C PHE A 26 16.59 21.61 -0.96
N VAL A 27 15.91 20.93 -0.04
CA VAL A 27 15.68 21.50 1.30
C VAL A 27 16.96 21.52 2.14
N MET A 28 17.81 20.50 2.06
CA MET A 28 19.11 20.51 2.76
C MET A 28 20.02 21.65 2.31
N LYS A 29 19.93 22.09 1.04
CA LYS A 29 20.71 23.24 0.53
C LYS A 29 20.20 24.57 1.09
N MET A 30 18.92 24.67 1.43
CA MET A 30 18.32 25.87 2.01
C MET A 30 18.50 25.92 3.53
N SER A 31 18.27 24.81 4.22
CA SER A 31 18.45 24.70 5.66
C SER A 31 18.64 23.24 6.05
N VAL A 32 19.79 22.96 6.66
CA VAL A 32 20.17 21.60 7.08
C VAL A 32 19.16 21.04 8.09
N ASN A 33 18.70 21.86 9.04
CA ASN A 33 17.75 21.44 10.07
C ASN A 33 16.41 21.01 9.44
N TRP A 34 15.83 21.86 8.58
CA TRP A 34 14.57 21.53 7.92
C TRP A 34 14.70 20.36 6.94
N GLY A 35 15.80 20.28 6.20
CA GLY A 35 16.06 19.16 5.29
C GLY A 35 16.19 17.82 6.02
N PHE A 36 16.79 17.81 7.21
CA PHE A 36 16.85 16.61 8.04
C PHE A 36 15.46 16.23 8.59
N THR A 37 14.69 17.19 9.09
CA THR A 37 13.34 16.93 9.62
C THR A 37 12.42 16.34 8.54
N PHE A 38 12.39 16.92 7.34
CA PHE A 38 11.57 16.41 6.25
C PHE A 38 12.07 15.05 5.75
N ALA A 39 13.38 14.84 5.66
CA ALA A 39 13.94 13.53 5.29
C ALA A 39 13.51 12.44 6.29
N LEU A 40 13.61 12.72 7.59
CA LEU A 40 13.16 11.80 8.64
C LEU A 40 11.66 11.50 8.53
N PHE A 41 10.84 12.53 8.32
CA PHE A 41 9.39 12.37 8.15
C PHE A 41 9.05 11.47 6.95
N PHE A 42 9.67 11.71 5.78
CA PHE A 42 9.43 10.90 4.59
C PHE A 42 9.92 9.45 4.73
N VAL A 43 11.02 9.22 5.47
CA VAL A 43 11.50 7.87 5.79
C VAL A 43 10.49 7.12 6.66
N ILE A 44 9.93 7.76 7.69
CA ILE A 44 8.89 7.15 8.53
C ILE A 44 7.65 6.82 7.68
N MET A 45 7.21 7.75 6.83
CA MET A 45 6.14 7.52 5.86
C MET A 45 6.42 6.31 4.95
N PHE A 46 7.65 6.18 4.47
CA PHE A 46 8.06 5.09 3.60
C PHE A 46 8.01 3.73 4.31
N ILE A 47 8.49 3.66 5.56
CA ILE A 47 8.41 2.45 6.39
C ILE A 47 6.95 2.08 6.67
N SER A 48 6.10 3.06 7.02
CA SER A 48 4.67 2.82 7.19
C SER A 48 3.99 2.29 5.91
N ALA A 49 4.39 2.80 4.74
CA ALA A 49 3.88 2.33 3.46
C ALA A 49 4.25 0.86 3.21
N ILE A 50 5.50 0.47 3.48
CA ILE A 50 5.96 -0.92 3.35
C ILE A 50 5.17 -1.84 4.27
N ILE A 51 5.04 -1.48 5.55
CA ILE A 51 4.30 -2.29 6.53
C ILE A 51 2.84 -2.46 6.10
N SER A 52 2.20 -1.39 5.62
CA SER A 52 0.82 -1.45 5.13
C SER A 52 0.66 -2.39 3.94
N MET A 53 1.59 -2.39 2.99
CA MET A 53 1.50 -3.28 1.83
C MET A 53 1.73 -4.75 2.22
N SER A 54 2.70 -5.02 3.11
CA SER A 54 3.03 -6.38 3.56
C SER A 54 1.90 -7.05 4.33
N ASN A 55 1.20 -6.32 5.21
CA ASN A 55 0.08 -6.89 5.98
C ASN A 55 -1.15 -7.17 5.09
N MET A 56 -1.34 -6.37 4.04
CA MET A 56 -2.51 -6.50 3.17
C MET A 56 -2.38 -7.63 2.14
N GLU A 57 -1.17 -7.96 1.65
CA GLU A 57 -1.00 -9.09 0.74
C GLU A 57 -1.44 -10.43 1.38
N ALA A 58 -1.19 -10.59 2.68
CA ALA A 58 -1.63 -11.77 3.43
C ALA A 58 -3.17 -11.87 3.51
N GLU A 59 -3.85 -10.77 3.82
CA GLU A 59 -5.32 -10.75 3.96
C GLU A 59 -6.04 -10.88 2.62
N THR A 60 -5.51 -10.26 1.57
CA THR A 60 -6.13 -10.31 0.24
C THR A 60 -6.15 -11.74 -0.32
N ARG A 61 -5.08 -12.53 -0.12
CA ARG A 61 -5.00 -13.92 -0.60
C ARG A 61 -6.07 -14.82 0.00
N HIS A 62 -6.37 -14.68 1.29
CA HIS A 62 -7.43 -15.45 1.95
C HIS A 62 -8.83 -15.10 1.41
N GLY A 63 -9.09 -13.83 1.10
CA GLY A 63 -10.35 -13.41 0.48
C GLY A 63 -10.55 -13.97 -0.93
N TRP A 64 -9.49 -14.03 -1.76
CA TRP A 64 -9.58 -14.62 -3.10
C TRP A 64 -9.81 -16.14 -3.07
N GLU A 65 -9.23 -16.85 -2.10
CA GLU A 65 -9.49 -18.29 -1.94
C GLU A 65 -10.93 -18.56 -1.50
N GLU A 66 -11.46 -17.81 -0.55
CA GLU A 66 -12.85 -17.97 -0.10
C GLU A 66 -13.84 -17.71 -1.25
N LEU A 67 -13.61 -16.64 -2.04
CA LEU A 67 -14.42 -16.33 -3.22
C LEU A 67 -14.31 -17.41 -4.31
N ALA A 68 -13.11 -17.95 -4.56
CA ALA A 68 -12.89 -19.01 -5.55
C ALA A 68 -13.58 -20.33 -5.17
N ILE A 69 -13.62 -20.66 -3.87
CA ILE A 69 -14.35 -21.83 -3.37
C ILE A 69 -15.86 -21.65 -3.58
N HIS A 70 -16.39 -20.46 -3.32
CA HIS A 70 -17.81 -20.16 -3.47
C HIS A 70 -18.23 -20.15 -4.95
N GLU A 71 -17.40 -19.67 -5.87
CA GLU A 71 -17.63 -19.75 -7.32
C GLU A 71 -17.71 -21.21 -7.80
N LYS A 72 -16.72 -22.04 -7.41
CA LYS A 72 -16.70 -23.47 -7.78
C LYS A 72 -17.95 -24.21 -7.28
N LYS A 73 -18.38 -23.94 -6.05
CA LYS A 73 -19.59 -24.55 -5.46
C LYS A 73 -20.84 -24.15 -6.25
N ASN A 74 -20.97 -22.88 -6.60
CA ASN A 74 -22.13 -22.37 -7.34
C ASN A 74 -22.21 -22.94 -8.77
N ARG A 75 -21.07 -23.11 -9.44
CA ARG A 75 -20.99 -23.71 -10.78
C ARG A 75 -21.36 -25.19 -10.80
N LYS A 76 -20.96 -25.97 -9.78
CA LYS A 76 -21.36 -27.39 -9.65
C LYS A 76 -22.85 -27.58 -9.32
N GLY A 77 -23.46 -26.64 -8.59
CA GLY A 77 -24.90 -26.66 -8.31
C GLY A 77 -25.77 -26.45 -9.55
N LYS A 78 -25.30 -25.65 -10.53
CA LYS A 78 -26.00 -25.44 -11.81
C LYS A 78 -25.87 -26.58 -12.79
N ALA A 79 -24.81 -27.41 -12.71
CA ALA A 79 -24.60 -28.54 -13.62
C ALA A 79 -25.38 -29.82 -13.22
N LYS A 80 -26.03 -29.82 -12.05
CA LYS A 80 -26.83 -30.95 -11.53
C LYS A 80 -28.35 -30.73 -11.58
N LYS A 81 -28.80 -29.58 -12.09
CA LYS A 81 -30.20 -29.31 -12.43
C LYS A 81 -30.34 -29.31 -13.94
#